data_AF-A0A1V1P8E8-F1
#
_entry.id   AF-A0A1V1P8E8-F1
#
_cell.length_a   1.000
_cell.length_b   1.000
_cell.length_c   1.000
_cell.angle_alpha   90.00
_cell.angle_beta   90.00
_cell.angle_gamma   90.00
#
_symmetry.space_group_name_H-M   'P 1'
#
loop_
_entity.id
_entity.type
_entity.pdbx_description
1 polymer ?
#
loop_
_entity_poly.entity_id
_entity_poly.type
_entity_poly.pdbx_seq_one_letter_code
_entity_poly.pdbx_strand_id
1 'polypeptide(L)'
;MLDPSKEALTQAHDQFLPFINKGKSYNIKLQDISLPLSDTFDLIWIMHGFYAIPRIDLKRSIDHLLEMLSDNGTCFIAQAGRNSFYIDFYNQYSKYFNIRNSSFTSAEDILEILVKMGVTYHVQTFNYNECIDKNDNDSVNHYLFHECIDNSFKPNNKNKKLTLKNLQFLSQIKKDRHFAQQYLDNYIQNEYYSFPQNVCLCLIKK
;
A
#
# COMPACT_ATOMS: atom_id res chain seq x y z
N MET A 1 -16.02 5.08 -4.83
CA MET A 1 -14.90 4.20 -4.43
C MET A 1 -14.29 3.55 -5.66
N LEU A 2 -12.98 3.35 -5.68
CA LEU A 2 -12.25 2.69 -6.77
C LEU A 2 -11.37 1.61 -6.16
N ASP A 3 -11.52 0.37 -6.61
CA ASP A 3 -10.65 -0.73 -6.23
C ASP A 3 -10.73 -1.87 -7.27
N PRO A 4 -9.61 -2.51 -7.68
CA PRO A 4 -9.65 -3.64 -8.58
C PRO A 4 -10.26 -4.93 -7.97
N SER A 5 -10.41 -5.03 -6.65
CA SER A 5 -11.10 -6.11 -5.97
C SER A 5 -12.58 -5.80 -5.77
N LYS A 6 -13.44 -6.67 -6.32
CA LYS A 6 -14.89 -6.58 -6.10
C LYS A 6 -15.24 -6.88 -4.65
N GLU A 7 -14.51 -7.80 -4.03
CA GLU A 7 -14.69 -8.19 -2.64
C GLU A 7 -14.39 -7.03 -1.70
N ALA A 8 -13.27 -6.30 -1.91
CA ALA A 8 -12.92 -5.12 -1.12
C ALA A 8 -14.00 -4.02 -1.24
N LEU A 9 -14.54 -3.78 -2.44
CA LEU A 9 -15.63 -2.82 -2.64
C LEU A 9 -16.91 -3.21 -1.89
N THR A 10 -17.25 -4.49 -1.87
CA THR A 10 -18.42 -4.98 -1.11
C THR A 10 -18.19 -4.86 0.39
N GLN A 11 -17.04 -5.32 0.89
CA GLN A 11 -16.72 -5.26 2.32
C GLN A 11 -16.70 -3.83 2.84
N ALA A 12 -16.09 -2.90 2.10
CA ALA A 12 -16.10 -1.50 2.48
C ALA A 12 -17.52 -0.93 2.54
N HIS A 13 -18.37 -1.28 1.56
CA HIS A 13 -19.77 -0.85 1.58
C HIS A 13 -20.52 -1.35 2.82
N ASP A 14 -20.37 -2.64 3.14
CA ASP A 14 -21.06 -3.27 4.27
C ASP A 14 -20.63 -2.64 5.61
N GLN A 15 -19.36 -2.24 5.75
CA GLN A 15 -18.86 -1.56 6.95
C GLN A 15 -19.45 -0.16 7.17
N PHE A 16 -19.85 0.52 6.10
CA PHE A 16 -20.40 1.87 6.19
C PHE A 16 -21.91 1.92 6.38
N LEU A 17 -22.61 0.79 6.28
CA LEU A 17 -24.05 0.75 6.49
C LEU A 17 -24.41 0.80 7.99
N PRO A 18 -25.51 1.49 8.36
CA PRO A 18 -26.42 2.28 7.50
C PRO A 18 -26.00 3.76 7.35
N PHE A 19 -24.83 4.16 7.85
CA PHE A 19 -24.48 5.56 8.07
C PHE A 19 -24.14 6.35 6.81
N ILE A 20 -23.59 5.70 5.78
CA ILE A 20 -23.17 6.35 4.54
C ILE A 20 -23.86 5.71 3.35
N ASN A 21 -24.58 6.55 2.59
CA ASN A 21 -25.18 6.12 1.32
C ASN A 21 -24.09 5.86 0.27
N LYS A 22 -24.23 4.75 -0.43
CA LYS A 22 -23.27 4.33 -1.47
C LYS A 22 -23.36 5.24 -2.70
N GLY A 23 -22.23 5.85 -3.05
CA GLY A 23 -22.03 6.50 -4.36
C GLY A 23 -21.61 5.52 -5.46
N LYS A 24 -21.16 6.04 -6.61
CA LYS A 24 -20.61 5.21 -7.68
C LYS A 24 -19.37 4.43 -7.20
N SER A 25 -19.25 3.19 -7.65
CA SER A 25 -18.10 2.31 -7.39
C SER A 25 -17.49 1.84 -8.72
N TYR A 26 -16.17 1.89 -8.81
CA TYR A 26 -15.41 1.54 -10.00
C TYR A 26 -14.54 0.33 -9.70
N ASN A 27 -14.92 -0.84 -10.22
CA ASN A 27 -14.12 -2.05 -10.08
C ASN A 27 -13.04 -2.12 -11.18
N ILE A 28 -12.00 -1.32 -11.00
CA ILE A 28 -10.94 -1.11 -11.97
C ILE A 28 -9.64 -0.68 -11.26
N LYS A 29 -8.50 -0.87 -11.92
CA LYS A 29 -7.22 -0.34 -11.46
C LYS A 29 -7.12 1.15 -11.78
N LEU A 30 -6.40 1.91 -10.93
CA LEU A 30 -6.19 3.34 -11.15
C LEU A 30 -5.46 3.62 -12.48
N GLN A 31 -4.44 2.81 -12.84
CA GLN A 31 -3.71 2.99 -14.10
C GLN A 31 -4.54 2.67 -15.36
N ASP A 32 -5.68 1.98 -15.22
CA ASP A 32 -6.49 1.52 -16.34
C ASP A 32 -7.81 2.30 -16.45
N ILE A 33 -8.05 3.26 -15.55
CA ILE A 33 -9.31 3.98 -15.51
C ILE A 33 -9.46 4.90 -16.73
N SER A 34 -10.68 4.95 -17.26
CA SER A 34 -11.09 5.86 -18.32
C SER A 34 -12.47 6.40 -17.96
N LEU A 35 -12.50 7.56 -17.30
CA LEU A 35 -13.76 8.26 -17.01
C LEU A 35 -14.05 9.30 -18.09
N PRO A 36 -15.34 9.62 -18.34
CA PRO A 36 -15.69 10.82 -19.10
C PRO A 36 -15.08 12.06 -18.43
N LEU A 37 -14.61 13.04 -19.22
CA LEU A 37 -14.02 14.29 -18.70
C LEU A 37 -14.96 15.09 -17.77
N SER A 38 -16.27 14.81 -17.81
CA SER A 38 -17.27 15.40 -16.91
C SER A 38 -17.27 14.83 -15.50
N ASP A 39 -16.72 13.62 -15.30
CA ASP A 39 -16.70 12.95 -14.00
C ASP A 39 -15.43 13.39 -13.24
N THR A 40 -15.52 14.55 -12.60
CA THR A 40 -14.47 15.08 -11.70
C THR A 40 -14.91 15.01 -10.24
N PHE A 41 -13.94 15.07 -9.34
CA PHE A 41 -14.13 15.00 -7.90
C PHE A 41 -13.47 16.18 -7.21
N ASP A 42 -14.18 16.79 -6.25
CA ASP A 42 -13.63 17.88 -5.42
C ASP A 42 -12.67 17.37 -4.35
N LEU A 43 -12.80 16.10 -3.98
CA LEU A 43 -11.94 15.44 -3.01
C LEU A 43 -11.56 14.05 -3.51
N ILE A 44 -10.26 13.79 -3.60
CA ILE A 44 -9.70 12.46 -3.81
C ILE A 44 -8.81 12.13 -2.61
N TRP A 45 -9.09 11.04 -1.91
CA TRP A 45 -8.16 10.50 -0.92
C TRP A 45 -7.58 9.17 -1.42
N ILE A 46 -6.34 8.89 -1.07
CA ILE A 46 -5.70 7.60 -1.28
C ILE A 46 -4.87 7.29 -0.05
N MET A 47 -5.39 6.40 0.79
CA MET A 47 -4.68 5.89 1.96
C MET A 47 -4.02 4.58 1.55
N HIS A 48 -2.69 4.57 1.42
CA HIS A 48 -1.88 3.38 1.14
C HIS A 48 -2.17 2.66 -0.20
N GLY A 49 -3.07 3.21 -1.03
CA GLY A 49 -3.52 2.59 -2.28
C GLY A 49 -2.45 2.50 -3.37
N PHE A 50 -1.35 3.22 -3.26
CA PHE A 50 -0.27 3.15 -4.25
C PHE A 50 0.66 1.95 -4.06
N TYR A 51 0.62 1.23 -2.93
CA TYR A 51 1.53 0.10 -2.68
C TYR A 51 1.54 -0.94 -3.80
N ALA A 52 0.36 -1.22 -4.36
CA ALA A 52 0.18 -2.22 -5.39
C ALA A 52 0.29 -1.66 -6.82
N ILE A 53 0.67 -0.40 -7.01
CA ILE A 53 0.87 0.19 -8.33
C ILE A 53 2.36 0.04 -8.72
N PRO A 54 2.71 -0.61 -9.83
CA PRO A 54 4.08 -0.70 -10.30
C PRO A 54 4.69 0.67 -10.59
N ARG A 55 5.99 0.84 -10.33
CA ARG A 55 6.72 2.09 -10.65
C ARG A 55 6.57 2.53 -12.11
N ILE A 56 6.53 1.57 -13.04
CA ILE A 56 6.33 1.84 -14.48
C ILE A 56 4.95 2.43 -14.80
N ASP A 57 3.94 2.16 -13.98
CA ASP A 57 2.58 2.64 -14.15
C ASP A 57 2.29 3.91 -13.31
N LEU A 58 3.24 4.38 -12.48
CA LEU A 58 2.98 5.48 -11.53
C LEU A 58 2.63 6.78 -12.22
N LYS A 59 3.38 7.17 -13.26
CA LYS A 59 3.08 8.41 -13.99
C LYS A 59 1.67 8.38 -14.54
N ARG A 60 1.30 7.30 -15.22
CA ARG A 60 -0.04 7.14 -15.79
C ARG A 60 -1.13 7.17 -14.72
N SER A 61 -0.88 6.52 -13.58
CA SER A 61 -1.82 6.50 -12.44
C SER A 61 -2.04 7.90 -11.86
N ILE A 62 -0.96 8.69 -11.75
CA ILE A 62 -1.01 10.06 -11.26
C ILE A 62 -1.66 10.99 -12.30
N ASP A 63 -1.38 10.81 -13.60
CA ASP A 63 -2.05 11.55 -14.68
C ASP A 63 -3.58 11.37 -14.57
N HIS A 64 -4.07 10.12 -14.49
CA HIS A 64 -5.50 9.84 -14.34
C HIS A 64 -6.09 10.42 -13.05
N LEU A 65 -5.34 10.35 -11.95
CA LEU A 65 -5.77 10.96 -10.69
C LEU A 65 -5.96 12.47 -10.82
N LEU A 66 -5.05 13.18 -11.50
CA LEU A 66 -5.13 14.62 -11.69
C LEU A 66 -6.22 15.01 -12.70
N GLU A 67 -6.46 14.20 -13.73
CA GLU A 67 -7.58 14.37 -14.67
C GLU A 67 -8.94 14.26 -13.97
N MET A 68 -9.06 13.35 -13.00
CA MET A 68 -10.25 13.16 -12.19
C MET A 68 -10.45 14.26 -11.13
N LEU A 69 -9.44 15.10 -10.85
CA LEU A 69 -9.53 16.16 -9.86
C LEU A 69 -10.16 17.42 -10.47
N SER A 70 -11.21 17.95 -9.83
CA SER A 70 -11.87 19.19 -10.27
C SER A 70 -10.90 20.38 -10.18
N ASP A 71 -11.18 21.48 -10.89
CA ASP A 71 -10.28 22.65 -10.99
C ASP A 71 -10.08 23.43 -9.69
N ASN A 72 -10.79 23.09 -8.61
CA ASN A 72 -10.53 23.56 -7.25
C ASN A 72 -10.43 22.39 -6.25
N GLY A 73 -10.21 21.19 -6.80
CA GLY A 73 -10.22 19.95 -6.07
C GLY A 73 -8.97 19.77 -5.23
N THR A 74 -9.12 18.99 -4.17
CA THR A 74 -8.01 18.62 -3.28
C THR A 74 -7.77 17.12 -3.33
N CYS A 75 -6.51 16.71 -3.49
CA CYS A 75 -6.11 15.32 -3.39
C CYS A 75 -5.17 15.09 -2.20
N PHE A 76 -5.44 14.04 -1.43
CA PHE A 76 -4.58 13.53 -0.37
C PHE A 76 -4.05 12.15 -0.73
N ILE A 77 -2.74 11.95 -0.66
CA ILE A 77 -2.08 10.66 -0.83
C ILE A 77 -1.27 10.39 0.43
N ALA A 78 -1.68 9.41 1.24
CA ALA A 78 -0.91 8.93 2.37
C ALA A 78 -0.18 7.64 1.98
N GLN A 79 1.15 7.65 2.04
CA GLN A 79 1.99 6.55 1.57
C GLN A 79 3.24 6.42 2.45
N ALA A 80 3.73 5.20 2.71
CA ALA A 80 5.03 5.06 3.35
C ALA A 80 6.16 5.59 2.50
N GLY A 81 7.09 6.26 3.16
CA GLY A 81 8.43 6.43 2.66
C GLY A 81 9.25 5.13 2.72
N ARG A 82 10.31 5.09 1.92
CA ARG A 82 11.25 3.96 1.75
C ARG A 82 11.83 3.43 3.08
N ASN A 83 11.88 4.27 4.11
CA ASN A 83 12.42 3.95 5.43
C ASN A 83 11.40 3.29 6.38
N SER A 84 10.17 3.04 5.92
CA SER A 84 9.17 2.33 6.73
C SER A 84 9.50 0.84 6.82
N PHE A 85 9.28 0.27 8.00
CA PHE A 85 9.58 -1.13 8.29
C PHE A 85 8.95 -2.09 7.28
N TYR A 86 7.70 -1.89 6.87
CA TYR A 86 7.07 -2.82 5.93
C TYR A 86 7.70 -2.80 4.54
N ILE A 87 8.18 -1.64 4.08
CA ILE A 87 8.91 -1.56 2.81
C ILE A 87 10.26 -2.27 2.94
N ASP A 88 11.00 -2.04 4.03
CA ASP A 88 12.28 -2.71 4.27
C ASP A 88 12.09 -4.23 4.44
N PHE A 89 11.16 -4.66 5.28
CA PHE A 89 10.83 -6.07 5.49
C PHE A 89 10.49 -6.76 4.18
N TYR A 90 9.67 -6.14 3.34
CA TYR A 90 9.37 -6.69 2.02
C TYR A 90 10.58 -6.79 1.10
N ASN A 91 11.47 -5.80 1.13
CA ASN A 91 12.70 -5.83 0.34
C ASN A 91 13.63 -6.95 0.82
N GLN A 92 13.81 -7.11 2.13
CA GLN A 92 14.61 -8.20 2.71
C GLN A 92 13.98 -9.56 2.40
N TYR A 93 12.67 -9.68 2.54
CA TYR A 93 11.90 -10.87 2.19
C TYR A 93 12.09 -11.24 0.71
N SER A 94 11.89 -10.27 -0.18
CA SER A 94 12.03 -10.47 -1.64
C SER A 94 13.46 -10.87 -2.01
N LYS A 95 14.46 -10.27 -1.36
CA LYS A 95 15.89 -10.60 -1.55
C LYS A 95 16.20 -12.02 -1.08
N TYR A 96 15.80 -12.39 0.12
CA TYR A 96 16.04 -13.72 0.70
C TYR A 96 15.45 -14.83 -0.18
N PHE A 97 14.26 -14.59 -0.74
CA PHE A 97 13.57 -15.55 -1.60
C PHE A 97 13.79 -15.36 -3.10
N ASN A 98 14.69 -14.45 -3.50
CA ASN A 98 15.00 -14.15 -4.90
C ASN A 98 13.74 -13.86 -5.75
N ILE A 99 12.77 -13.15 -5.16
CA ILE A 99 11.56 -12.69 -5.85
C ILE A 99 11.96 -11.49 -6.71
N ARG A 100 11.78 -11.62 -8.02
CA ARG A 100 12.13 -10.58 -9.00
C ARG A 100 10.90 -9.74 -9.36
N ASN A 101 11.12 -8.47 -9.69
CA ASN A 101 10.12 -7.53 -10.20
C ASN A 101 8.95 -7.25 -9.26
N SER A 102 9.16 -7.41 -7.96
CA SER A 102 8.19 -7.14 -6.92
C SER A 102 8.70 -5.95 -6.11
N SER A 103 7.93 -4.85 -6.06
CA SER A 103 8.31 -3.67 -5.32
C SER A 103 7.09 -2.96 -4.78
N PHE A 104 7.17 -2.52 -3.53
CA PHE A 104 6.31 -1.47 -3.04
C PHE A 104 6.65 -0.15 -3.72
N THR A 105 5.62 0.57 -4.14
CA THR A 105 5.75 2.01 -4.41
C THR A 105 5.83 2.74 -3.08
N SER A 106 6.87 3.56 -2.95
CA SER A 106 7.09 4.44 -1.80
C SER A 106 6.52 5.84 -2.06
N ALA A 107 6.41 6.63 -1.00
CA ALA A 107 6.06 8.04 -1.08
C ALA A 107 7.07 8.79 -1.96
N GLU A 108 8.37 8.52 -1.80
CA GLU A 108 9.42 9.14 -2.61
C GLU A 108 9.24 8.83 -4.10
N ASP A 109 8.82 7.61 -4.46
CA ASP A 109 8.52 7.27 -5.86
C ASP A 109 7.40 8.16 -6.43
N ILE A 110 6.37 8.47 -5.63
CA ILE A 110 5.26 9.36 -6.00
C ILE A 110 5.76 10.81 -6.13
N LEU A 111 6.49 11.30 -5.14
CA LEU A 111 7.01 12.68 -5.12
C LEU A 111 7.96 12.94 -6.29
N GLU A 112 8.83 11.99 -6.62
CA GLU A 112 9.73 12.08 -7.79
C GLU A 112 8.95 12.22 -9.10
N ILE A 113 7.81 11.55 -9.23
CA ILE A 113 6.94 11.67 -10.41
C ILE A 113 6.22 13.03 -10.42
N LEU A 114 5.66 13.47 -9.29
CA LEU A 114 5.00 14.78 -9.20
C LEU A 114 5.95 15.93 -9.57
N VAL A 115 7.21 15.88 -9.12
CA VAL A 115 8.26 16.84 -9.49
C VAL A 115 8.51 16.82 -11.00
N LYS A 116 8.65 15.64 -11.61
CA LYS A 116 8.86 15.50 -13.07
C LYS A 116 7.67 16.01 -13.88
N MET A 117 6.46 15.96 -13.31
CA MET A 117 5.24 16.46 -13.93
C MET A 117 5.02 17.96 -13.73
N GLY A 118 5.86 18.63 -12.91
CA GLY A 118 5.67 20.05 -12.58
C GLY A 118 4.42 20.31 -11.71
N VAL A 119 3.94 19.31 -11.00
CA VAL A 119 2.76 19.43 -10.13
C VAL A 119 3.18 20.02 -8.79
N THR A 120 2.47 21.06 -8.35
CA THR A 120 2.69 21.65 -7.02
C THR A 120 2.01 20.81 -5.96
N TYR A 121 2.72 20.54 -4.87
CA TYR A 121 2.22 19.75 -3.75
C TYR A 121 2.82 20.21 -2.42
N HIS A 122 2.16 19.83 -1.32
CA HIS A 122 2.67 19.96 0.04
C HIS A 122 2.82 18.58 0.67
N VAL A 123 3.87 18.36 1.46
CA VAL A 123 4.07 17.08 2.16
C VAL A 123 4.18 17.33 3.66
N GLN A 124 3.46 16.52 4.43
CA GLN A 124 3.70 16.36 5.85
C GLN A 124 4.15 14.92 6.11
N THR A 125 5.22 14.76 6.88
CA THR A 125 5.76 13.45 7.23
C THR A 125 5.43 13.12 8.68
N PHE A 126 5.00 11.89 8.91
CA PHE A 126 4.68 11.31 10.21
C PHE A 126 5.66 10.18 10.48
N ASN A 127 6.31 10.24 11.64
CA ASN A 127 7.17 9.17 12.13
C ASN A 127 6.54 8.60 13.39
N TYR A 128 6.34 7.29 13.42
CA TYR A 128 5.80 6.59 14.57
C TYR A 128 6.34 5.16 14.59
N ASN A 129 6.20 4.48 15.72
CA ASN A 129 6.47 3.05 15.79
C ASN A 129 5.15 2.31 15.88
N GLU A 130 4.96 1.32 15.01
CA GLU A 130 3.91 0.31 15.18
C GLU A 130 4.39 -0.66 16.26
N CYS A 131 3.64 -0.75 17.35
CA CYS A 131 4.05 -1.51 18.53
C CYS A 131 3.14 -2.72 18.71
N ILE A 132 3.70 -3.92 18.66
CA ILE A 132 2.97 -5.18 18.79
C ILE A 132 3.59 -5.98 19.93
N ASP A 133 2.78 -6.52 20.84
CA ASP A 133 3.26 -7.40 21.91
C ASP A 133 4.03 -8.57 21.27
N LYS A 134 5.26 -8.82 21.72
CA LYS A 134 6.11 -9.87 21.12
C LYS A 134 5.54 -11.27 21.31
N ASN A 135 4.65 -11.44 22.28
CA ASN A 135 3.97 -12.71 22.58
C ASN A 135 2.65 -12.86 21.81
N ASP A 136 2.12 -11.77 21.22
CA ASP A 136 0.94 -11.81 20.34
C ASP A 136 1.35 -12.24 18.93
N ASN A 137 1.60 -13.54 18.78
CA ASN A 137 2.02 -14.13 17.52
C ASN A 137 1.01 -13.89 16.38
N ASP A 138 -0.29 -13.77 16.69
CA ASP A 138 -1.31 -13.60 15.66
C ASP A 138 -1.25 -12.18 15.08
N SER A 139 -1.15 -11.15 15.93
CA SER A 139 -0.97 -9.77 15.49
C SER A 139 0.35 -9.57 14.76
N VAL A 140 1.45 -10.17 15.24
CA VAL A 140 2.76 -10.11 14.55
C VAL A 140 2.67 -10.76 13.18
N ASN A 141 2.10 -11.96 13.08
CA ASN A 141 1.95 -12.65 11.79
C ASN A 141 1.05 -11.85 10.84
N HIS A 142 -0.05 -11.29 11.36
CA HIS A 142 -0.95 -10.47 10.56
C HIS A 142 -0.21 -9.27 9.97
N TYR A 143 0.51 -8.53 10.81
CA TYR A 143 1.28 -7.37 10.38
C TYR A 143 2.33 -7.72 9.32
N LEU A 144 3.13 -8.76 9.53
CA LEU A 144 4.19 -9.13 8.59
C LEU A 144 3.65 -9.65 7.26
N PHE A 145 2.59 -10.46 7.27
CA PHE A 145 2.19 -11.18 6.07
C PHE A 145 1.05 -10.50 5.32
N HIS A 146 0.10 -9.92 6.02
CA HIS A 146 -0.99 -9.21 5.37
C HIS A 146 -0.60 -7.77 5.06
N GLU A 147 -0.05 -7.04 6.04
CA GLU A 147 0.28 -5.63 5.81
C GLU A 147 1.58 -5.45 5.04
N CYS A 148 2.66 -6.16 5.43
CA CYS A 148 3.97 -5.95 4.81
C CYS A 148 4.19 -6.76 3.53
N ILE A 149 3.39 -7.77 3.21
CA ILE A 149 3.60 -8.62 2.02
C ILE A 149 2.40 -8.57 1.07
N ASP A 150 1.17 -8.81 1.56
CA ASP A 150 0.02 -8.92 0.67
C ASP A 150 -0.38 -7.61 -0.02
N ASN A 151 -0.13 -6.46 0.61
CA ASN A 151 -0.39 -5.12 0.05
C ASN A 151 0.54 -4.73 -1.12
N SER A 152 1.54 -5.56 -1.47
CA SER A 152 2.47 -5.28 -2.56
C SER A 152 1.90 -5.58 -3.95
N PHE A 153 2.46 -4.95 -4.98
CA PHE A 153 2.16 -5.33 -6.36
C PHE A 153 2.60 -6.78 -6.62
N LYS A 154 1.67 -7.60 -7.11
CA LYS A 154 1.92 -8.96 -7.58
C LYS A 154 1.71 -8.99 -9.10
N PRO A 155 2.76 -9.13 -9.93
CA PRO A 155 2.59 -9.23 -11.38
C PRO A 155 1.65 -10.38 -11.73
N ASN A 156 0.59 -10.09 -12.52
CA ASN A 156 -0.52 -10.97 -12.93
C ASN A 156 -0.43 -12.44 -12.45
N ASN A 157 -1.10 -12.73 -11.34
CA ASN A 157 -1.33 -14.09 -10.87
C ASN A 157 -2.42 -14.78 -11.72
N LYS A 158 -2.04 -15.33 -12.88
CA LYS A 158 -2.72 -16.55 -13.39
C LYS A 158 -2.39 -17.79 -12.53
N ASN A 159 -1.51 -17.65 -11.54
CA ASN A 159 -1.09 -18.75 -10.69
C ASN A 159 -1.72 -18.66 -9.30
N LYS A 160 -2.88 -19.32 -9.11
CA LYS A 160 -3.34 -19.82 -7.78
C LYS A 160 -2.21 -20.52 -7.00
N LYS A 161 -1.21 -21.02 -7.72
CA LYS A 161 0.05 -21.61 -7.23
C LYS A 161 0.93 -20.65 -6.44
N LEU A 162 0.88 -19.32 -6.66
CA LEU A 162 1.67 -18.35 -5.89
C LEU A 162 1.03 -18.09 -4.52
N THR A 163 -0.30 -18.02 -4.44
CA THR A 163 -1.06 -17.87 -3.18
C THR A 163 -0.99 -19.14 -2.33
N LEU A 164 -1.10 -20.33 -2.96
CA LEU A 164 -0.88 -21.62 -2.29
C LEU A 164 0.58 -21.85 -1.93
N LYS A 165 1.54 -21.36 -2.73
CA LYS A 165 2.95 -21.27 -2.31
C LYS A 165 3.03 -20.38 -1.09
N ASN A 166 2.56 -19.13 -1.11
CA ASN A 166 2.59 -18.24 0.05
C ASN A 166 2.00 -18.92 1.31
N LEU A 167 0.89 -19.66 1.23
CA LEU A 167 0.34 -20.42 2.38
C LEU A 167 1.18 -21.64 2.82
N GLN A 168 1.66 -22.47 1.88
CA GLN A 168 2.61 -23.56 2.19
C GLN A 168 3.98 -23.02 2.67
N PHE A 169 4.33 -21.82 2.27
CA PHE A 169 5.61 -21.16 2.48
C PHE A 169 5.61 -20.29 3.74
N LEU A 170 4.44 -19.79 4.17
CA LEU A 170 4.17 -19.31 5.53
C LEU A 170 4.42 -20.44 6.54
N SER A 171 4.01 -21.67 6.21
CA SER A 171 4.38 -22.84 7.01
C SER A 171 5.89 -23.13 6.98
N GLN A 172 6.59 -22.72 5.92
CA GLN A 172 8.03 -22.90 5.73
C GLN A 172 8.87 -21.81 6.39
N ILE A 173 8.39 -20.55 6.46
CA ILE A 173 8.97 -19.45 7.26
C ILE A 173 8.69 -19.68 8.75
N LYS A 174 7.52 -20.21 9.10
CA LYS A 174 7.26 -20.74 10.45
C LYS A 174 8.19 -21.92 10.81
N LYS A 175 8.77 -22.61 9.82
CA LYS A 175 9.78 -23.68 10.00
C LYS A 175 11.21 -23.14 9.95
N ASP A 176 11.50 -22.16 9.11
CA ASP A 176 12.78 -21.44 9.00
C ASP A 176 12.69 -20.13 9.80
N ARG A 177 12.36 -20.27 11.11
CA ARG A 177 12.22 -19.13 12.03
C ARG A 177 13.49 -18.31 12.15
N HIS A 178 14.64 -18.83 11.72
CA HIS A 178 15.92 -18.19 11.97
C HIS A 178 16.04 -16.85 11.25
N PHE A 179 15.68 -16.76 9.97
CA PHE A 179 15.76 -15.50 9.23
C PHE A 179 14.79 -14.45 9.76
N ALA A 180 13.51 -14.82 9.91
CA ALA A 180 12.50 -13.90 10.41
C ALA A 180 12.80 -13.47 11.86
N GLN A 181 13.16 -14.40 12.74
CA GLN A 181 13.47 -14.10 14.14
C GLN A 181 14.71 -13.20 14.23
N GLN A 182 15.83 -13.53 13.57
CA GLN A 182 17.03 -12.69 13.59
C GLN A 182 16.78 -11.27 13.06
N TYR A 183 15.92 -11.16 12.03
CA TYR A 183 15.55 -9.86 11.51
C TYR A 183 14.69 -9.08 12.51
N LEU A 184 13.67 -9.73 13.09
CA LEU A 184 12.72 -9.16 14.04
C LEU A 184 13.34 -8.84 15.40
N ASP A 185 14.36 -9.58 15.84
CA ASP A 185 15.06 -9.37 17.11
C ASP A 185 15.65 -7.96 17.22
N ASN A 186 16.05 -7.36 16.08
CA ASN A 186 16.53 -5.98 16.03
C ASN A 186 15.45 -4.93 16.34
N TYR A 187 14.18 -5.34 16.34
CA TYR A 187 13.03 -4.48 16.59
C TYR A 187 12.39 -4.73 17.96
N ILE A 188 12.92 -5.64 18.77
CA ILE A 188 12.40 -5.88 20.13
C ILE A 188 12.83 -4.72 21.04
N GLN A 189 11.84 -4.08 21.66
CA GLN A 189 12.02 -3.09 22.72
C GLN A 189 11.16 -3.51 23.91
N ASN A 190 11.80 -3.96 24.99
CA ASN A 190 11.14 -4.53 26.16
C ASN A 190 10.25 -5.76 25.80
N GLU A 191 8.94 -5.64 26.01
CA GLU A 191 7.93 -6.67 25.74
C GLU A 191 7.23 -6.50 24.37
N TYR A 192 7.71 -5.59 23.53
CA TYR A 192 7.09 -5.28 22.24
C TYR A 192 8.08 -5.40 21.08
N TYR A 193 7.59 -5.77 19.91
CA TYR A 193 8.20 -5.32 18.66
C TYR A 193 7.85 -3.86 18.42
N SER A 194 8.82 -3.06 18.04
CA SER A 194 8.68 -1.65 17.71
C SER A 194 9.15 -1.42 16.27
N PHE A 195 8.19 -1.37 15.34
CA PHE A 195 8.46 -1.27 13.92
C PHE A 195 8.40 0.20 13.46
N PRO A 196 9.53 0.81 13.08
CA PRO A 196 9.55 2.21 12.67
C PRO A 196 8.78 2.43 11.37
N GLN A 197 7.90 3.43 11.38
CA GLN A 197 7.11 3.85 10.23
C GLN A 197 7.43 5.29 9.87
N ASN A 198 7.49 5.54 8.57
CA ASN A 198 7.61 6.86 7.99
C ASN A 198 6.50 7.01 6.95
N VAL A 199 5.44 7.74 7.26
CA VAL A 199 4.32 7.96 6.34
C VAL A 199 4.31 9.41 5.88
N CYS A 200 4.25 9.61 4.57
CA CYS A 200 4.08 10.93 3.98
C CYS A 200 2.61 11.12 3.59
N LEU A 201 2.02 12.22 4.06
CA LEU A 201 0.77 12.75 3.56
C LEU A 201 1.09 13.84 2.53
N CYS A 202 0.93 13.51 1.26
CA CYS A 202 1.04 14.43 0.14
C CYS A 202 -0.32 15.06 -0.15
N LEU A 203 -0.34 16.38 -0.24
CA LEU A 203 -1.49 17.22 -0.54
C LEU A 203 -1.26 17.90 -1.90
N ILE A 204 -2.17 17.67 -2.84
CA ILE A 204 -2.20 18.34 -4.15
C ILE A 204 -3.46 19.19 -4.20
N LYS A 205 -3.30 20.45 -4.62
CA LYS A 205 -4.43 21.34 -4.93
C LYS A 205 -4.31 21.73 -6.40
N LYS A 206 -5.42 21.59 -7.12
CA LYS A 206 -5.58 22.11 -8.48
C LYS A 206 -6.23 23.48 -8.38
#